data_AF-A0A350ISR4-F1
#
_entry.id   AF-A0A350ISR4-F1
#
_cell.length_a   1.000
_cell.length_b   1.000
_cell.length_c   1.000
_cell.angle_alpha   90.00
_cell.angle_beta   90.00
_cell.angle_gamma   90.00
#
_symmetry.space_group_name_H-M   'P 1'
#
loop_
_entity.id
_entity.type
_entity.pdbx_description
1 polymer ?
#
loop_
_entity_poly.entity_id
_entity_poly.type
_entity_poly.pdbx_seq_one_letter_code
_entity_poly.pdbx_strand_id
1 'polypeptide(L)'
;MTDLVVAPAVTRRLENVTVRMPAVTTLRTAGAVTRPLENVTPPAKLVLSLFPGVDLFGEAFRLAGCSVVTGPEKLFGRDIRDFHGVPGRFDLVIGGPPCQDFSSSRRGPPSGLGVEMLRHFLRIVAECDPPAFVLENVPRVPDVRLDGYQVQRFDLWDAECGGRQLRCRHFQYGDRRGWICRPKRQPVTPRGTVRGAVTRQVAVAMASQPWQNGRSFRDHCRAQGLPGSFRAPGLRKRALWWAIGNAVPLGMGLVAAEAVLAAGPRDHAADCLCGCGRLVSPRAVTATAACRKRMERLRRGGAPGTPGRRPVVTWP
;
A
#
# COMPACT_ATOMS: atom_id res chain seq x y z
N MET A 1 6.46 -32.13 -50.22
CA MET A 1 7.93 -32.01 -50.24
C MET A 1 8.26 -30.57 -50.55
N THR A 2 8.47 -29.79 -49.50
CA THR A 2 8.93 -28.41 -49.57
C THR A 2 9.67 -28.18 -48.26
N ASP A 3 10.97 -28.46 -48.30
CA ASP A 3 11.89 -28.29 -47.19
C ASP A 3 12.10 -26.80 -46.92
N LEU A 4 11.74 -26.37 -45.71
CA LEU A 4 12.07 -25.07 -45.18
C LEU A 4 13.47 -25.15 -44.55
N VAL A 5 14.44 -24.56 -45.23
CA VAL A 5 15.84 -24.46 -44.81
C VAL A 5 15.94 -23.70 -43.48
N VAL A 6 16.45 -24.38 -42.46
CA VAL A 6 16.83 -23.81 -41.16
C VAL A 6 18.21 -23.17 -41.29
N ALA A 7 18.30 -21.85 -41.10
CA ALA A 7 19.57 -21.14 -41.02
C ALA A 7 20.27 -21.39 -39.67
N PRO A 8 21.62 -21.45 -39.63
CA PRO A 8 22.36 -22.01 -38.51
C PRO A 8 22.50 -21.04 -37.32
N ALA A 9 22.52 -21.64 -36.12
CA ALA A 9 22.75 -20.98 -34.85
C ALA A 9 24.11 -20.26 -34.82
N VAL A 10 24.08 -18.94 -34.60
CA VAL A 10 25.28 -18.15 -34.29
C VAL A 10 25.57 -18.32 -32.80
N THR A 11 26.44 -19.27 -32.48
CA THR A 11 27.11 -19.36 -31.17
C THR A 11 28.10 -18.20 -31.03
N ARG A 12 27.69 -17.08 -30.41
CA ARG A 12 28.64 -16.08 -29.92
C ARG A 12 29.19 -16.53 -28.57
N ARG A 13 30.53 -16.69 -28.53
CA ARG A 13 31.32 -16.85 -27.30
C ARG A 13 30.93 -15.78 -26.28
N LEU A 14 30.67 -16.21 -25.05
CA LEU A 14 30.71 -15.33 -23.89
C LEU A 14 32.18 -14.96 -23.68
N GLU A 15 32.60 -13.85 -24.25
CA GLU A 15 33.85 -13.21 -23.83
C GLU A 15 33.62 -12.60 -22.45
N ASN A 16 34.47 -12.98 -21.50
CA ASN A 16 34.49 -12.45 -20.15
C ASN A 16 34.76 -10.94 -20.20
N VAL A 17 33.70 -10.13 -20.18
CA VAL A 17 33.81 -8.68 -19.95
C VAL A 17 34.08 -8.47 -18.46
N THR A 18 35.35 -8.48 -18.09
CA THR A 18 35.79 -7.99 -16.78
C THR A 18 35.55 -6.48 -16.76
N VAL A 19 34.40 -6.06 -16.23
CA VAL A 19 34.13 -4.64 -15.97
C VAL A 19 35.07 -4.18 -14.86
N ARG A 20 36.19 -3.56 -15.23
CA ARG A 20 37.01 -2.79 -14.28
C ARG A 20 36.18 -1.60 -13.82
N MET A 21 35.69 -1.66 -12.59
CA MET A 21 35.12 -0.50 -11.91
C MET A 21 36.20 0.59 -11.81
N PRO A 22 35.93 1.84 -12.22
CA PRO A 22 36.86 2.93 -11.96
C PRO A 22 36.97 3.13 -10.44
N ALA A 23 38.20 3.36 -9.98
CA ALA A 23 38.47 3.68 -8.58
C ALA A 23 37.60 4.86 -8.14
N VAL A 24 36.88 4.69 -7.03
CA VAL A 24 36.02 5.71 -6.43
C VAL A 24 36.89 6.90 -6.07
N THR A 25 36.86 7.94 -6.91
CA THR A 25 37.42 9.23 -6.56
C THR A 25 36.47 9.87 -5.56
N THR A 26 36.88 9.91 -4.30
CA THR A 26 36.15 10.54 -3.20
C THR A 26 35.90 12.02 -3.50
N LEU A 27 34.67 12.35 -3.89
CA LEU A 27 34.15 13.70 -3.83
C LEU A 27 34.02 14.09 -2.36
N ARG A 28 34.97 14.89 -1.87
CA ARG A 28 34.86 15.59 -0.59
C ARG A 28 33.69 16.59 -0.66
N THR A 29 32.52 16.18 -0.20
CA THR A 29 31.48 17.10 0.25
C THR A 29 31.66 17.32 1.75
N ALA A 30 31.92 18.56 2.13
CA ALA A 30 31.98 18.99 3.52
C ALA A 30 30.66 18.66 4.24
N GLY A 31 30.78 18.00 5.40
CA GLY A 31 29.73 18.01 6.44
C GLY A 31 28.67 16.89 6.42
N ALA A 32 28.92 15.74 5.80
CA ALA A 32 28.11 14.54 6.05
C ALA A 32 28.77 13.70 7.15
N VAL A 33 28.03 13.44 8.23
CA VAL A 33 28.42 12.46 9.26
C VAL A 33 28.54 11.09 8.59
N THR A 34 29.77 10.69 8.26
CA THR A 34 30.08 9.32 7.83
C THR A 34 30.02 8.43 9.07
N ARG A 35 28.85 7.85 9.37
CA ARG A 35 28.82 6.71 10.30
C ARG A 35 29.33 5.48 9.52
N PRO A 36 30.25 4.69 10.10
CA PRO A 36 30.68 3.44 9.48
C PRO A 36 29.48 2.50 9.30
N LEU A 37 29.52 1.70 8.24
CA LEU A 37 28.59 0.60 7.98
C LEU A 37 28.86 -0.53 8.99
N GLU A 38 28.53 -0.31 10.25
CA GLU A 38 28.65 -1.32 11.32
C GLU A 38 27.26 -1.88 11.67
N ASN A 39 27.16 -3.22 11.61
CA ASN A 39 26.04 -4.07 12.03
C ASN A 39 24.66 -3.71 11.46
N VAL A 40 24.45 -3.98 10.16
CA VAL A 40 23.10 -4.07 9.61
C VAL A 40 22.48 -5.38 10.09
N THR A 41 21.63 -5.33 11.13
CA THR A 41 20.77 -6.45 11.51
C THR A 41 20.04 -6.94 10.26
N PRO A 42 20.06 -8.26 9.96
CA PRO A 42 19.38 -8.78 8.78
C PRO A 42 17.90 -8.38 8.82
N PRO A 43 17.32 -8.05 7.65
CA PRO A 43 15.94 -7.58 7.56
C PRO A 43 15.01 -8.64 8.14
N ALA A 44 14.10 -8.21 9.02
CA ALA A 44 13.29 -9.13 9.83
C ALA A 44 12.24 -9.91 9.01
N LYS A 45 11.89 -9.41 7.81
CA LYS A 45 10.89 -9.98 6.91
C LYS A 45 11.20 -9.66 5.44
N LEU A 46 10.86 -10.60 4.55
CA LEU A 46 10.83 -10.42 3.10
C LEU A 46 9.41 -10.11 2.64
N VAL A 47 9.23 -8.95 2.00
CA VAL A 47 7.92 -8.40 1.62
C VAL A 47 7.83 -8.27 0.10
N LEU A 48 6.75 -8.76 -0.52
CA LEU A 48 6.43 -8.52 -1.93
C LEU A 48 5.49 -7.32 -2.07
N SER A 49 5.92 -6.27 -2.77
CA SER A 49 5.11 -5.06 -3.04
C SER A 49 4.50 -5.10 -4.44
N LEU A 50 3.20 -5.38 -4.51
CA LEU A 50 2.43 -5.43 -5.76
C LEU A 50 1.79 -4.07 -6.08
N PHE A 51 1.62 -3.78 -7.37
CA PHE A 51 1.10 -2.50 -7.87
C PHE A 51 1.91 -1.29 -7.34
N PRO A 52 3.24 -1.29 -7.49
CA PRO A 52 4.11 -0.40 -6.73
C PRO A 52 3.95 1.07 -7.13
N GLY A 53 3.77 1.41 -8.41
CA GLY A 53 3.81 2.79 -8.88
C GLY A 53 5.15 3.46 -8.58
N VAL A 54 5.16 4.46 -7.69
CA VAL A 54 6.40 5.04 -7.11
C VAL A 54 6.88 4.35 -5.84
N ASP A 55 6.20 3.26 -5.46
CA ASP A 55 6.45 2.33 -4.36
C ASP A 55 6.56 2.96 -2.96
N LEU A 56 5.81 4.02 -2.68
CA LEU A 56 5.78 4.61 -1.32
C LEU A 56 5.27 3.64 -0.25
N PHE A 57 4.43 2.68 -0.64
CA PHE A 57 3.93 1.70 0.31
C PHE A 57 5.01 0.66 0.64
N GLY A 58 5.72 0.13 -0.36
CA GLY A 58 6.91 -0.70 -0.13
C GLY A 58 7.99 0.05 0.64
N GLU A 59 8.26 1.30 0.29
CA GLU A 59 9.23 2.15 0.98
C GLU A 59 8.96 2.27 2.49
N ALA A 60 7.69 2.33 2.90
CA ALA A 60 7.33 2.35 4.31
C ALA A 60 7.74 1.06 5.04
N PHE A 61 7.56 -0.11 4.43
CA PHE A 61 8.03 -1.38 5.00
C PHE A 61 9.55 -1.48 5.01
N ARG A 62 10.22 -0.95 3.98
CA ARG A 62 11.68 -0.87 3.93
C ARG A 62 12.22 -0.02 5.09
N LEU A 63 11.64 1.15 5.32
CA LEU A 63 11.99 2.02 6.45
C LEU A 63 11.66 1.39 7.81
N ALA A 64 10.68 0.49 7.87
CA ALA A 64 10.36 -0.32 9.05
C ALA A 64 11.26 -1.56 9.23
N GLY A 65 12.34 -1.70 8.45
CA GLY A 65 13.34 -2.75 8.60
C GLY A 65 13.08 -4.04 7.79
N CYS A 66 12.17 -4.00 6.82
CA CYS A 66 11.92 -5.13 5.92
C CYS A 66 12.80 -5.07 4.67
N SER A 67 13.06 -6.23 4.07
CA SER A 67 13.49 -6.31 2.68
C SER A 67 12.27 -6.34 1.78
N VAL A 68 12.24 -5.43 0.79
CA VAL A 68 11.09 -5.29 -0.12
C VAL A 68 11.49 -5.69 -1.53
N VAL A 69 10.76 -6.64 -2.09
CA VAL A 69 10.83 -7.04 -3.49
C VAL A 69 9.67 -6.36 -4.22
N THR A 70 9.99 -5.52 -5.19
CA THR A 70 9.00 -4.83 -6.01
C THR A 70 8.47 -5.75 -7.10
N GLY A 71 7.14 -5.88 -7.17
CA GLY A 71 6.44 -6.68 -8.16
C GLY A 71 6.37 -6.03 -9.56
N PRO A 72 5.55 -6.59 -10.47
CA PRO A 72 5.40 -6.05 -11.82
C PRO A 72 4.76 -4.66 -11.80
N GLU A 73 5.17 -3.82 -12.75
CA GLU A 73 4.73 -2.44 -12.86
C GLU A 73 4.52 -2.06 -14.33
N LYS A 74 3.35 -1.53 -14.63
CA LYS A 74 2.92 -1.13 -15.98
C LYS A 74 3.76 0.03 -16.53
N LEU A 75 4.28 0.90 -15.67
CA LEU A 75 5.24 1.93 -16.09
C LEU A 75 6.50 1.35 -16.74
N PHE A 76 6.83 0.08 -16.45
CA PHE A 76 7.96 -0.64 -17.03
C PHE A 76 7.52 -1.77 -17.98
N GLY A 77 6.26 -1.74 -18.46
CA GLY A 77 5.75 -2.73 -19.41
C GLY A 77 5.51 -4.13 -18.82
N ARG A 78 5.43 -4.26 -17.49
CA ARG A 78 5.17 -5.54 -16.81
C ARG A 78 3.75 -5.54 -16.25
N ASP A 79 2.93 -6.49 -16.65
CA ASP A 79 1.55 -6.63 -16.14
C ASP A 79 1.52 -7.66 -14.99
N ILE A 80 0.62 -7.44 -14.03
CA ILE A 80 0.36 -8.38 -12.93
C ILE A 80 -0.24 -9.69 -13.44
N ARG A 81 -0.93 -9.64 -14.60
CA ARG A 81 -1.56 -10.80 -15.23
C ARG A 81 -0.53 -11.89 -15.55
N ASP A 82 0.64 -11.48 -16.02
CA ASP A 82 1.74 -12.36 -16.44
C ASP A 82 2.71 -12.71 -15.30
N PHE A 83 2.49 -12.13 -14.11
CA PHE A 83 3.32 -12.41 -12.94
C PHE A 83 2.78 -13.59 -12.16
N HIS A 84 3.69 -14.41 -11.65
CA HIS A 84 3.39 -15.57 -10.82
C HIS A 84 4.17 -15.52 -9.51
N GLY A 85 3.47 -15.87 -8.43
CA GLY A 85 4.05 -16.02 -7.10
C GLY A 85 4.87 -17.30 -6.98
N VAL A 86 5.81 -17.30 -6.04
CA VAL A 86 6.51 -18.52 -5.62
C VAL A 86 6.09 -18.84 -4.19
N PRO A 87 5.51 -20.03 -3.93
CA PRO A 87 4.94 -20.35 -2.63
C PRO A 87 6.01 -20.39 -1.53
N GLY A 88 5.64 -19.91 -0.33
CA GLY A 88 6.48 -19.98 0.87
C GLY A 88 7.75 -19.13 0.84
N ARG A 89 7.86 -18.16 -0.09
CA ARG A 89 9.04 -17.30 -0.22
C ARG A 89 8.90 -15.95 0.48
N PHE A 90 7.69 -15.46 0.67
CA PHE A 90 7.44 -14.12 1.23
C PHE A 90 6.76 -14.21 2.59
N ASP A 91 7.23 -13.42 3.55
CA ASP A 91 6.61 -13.30 4.87
C ASP A 91 5.33 -12.45 4.82
N LEU A 92 5.22 -11.59 3.80
CA LEU A 92 4.13 -10.64 3.62
C LEU A 92 3.98 -10.27 2.15
N VAL A 93 2.74 -10.20 1.67
CA VAL A 93 2.40 -9.58 0.39
C VAL A 93 1.63 -8.29 0.66
N ILE A 94 2.07 -7.18 0.09
CA ILE A 94 1.39 -5.88 0.18
C ILE A 94 1.00 -5.39 -1.21
N GLY A 95 0.00 -4.52 -1.31
CA GLY A 95 -0.28 -3.84 -2.57
C GLY A 95 -1.44 -2.86 -2.55
N GLY A 96 -1.43 -1.95 -3.51
CA GLY A 96 -2.49 -0.97 -3.75
C GLY A 96 -3.06 -1.08 -5.17
N PRO A 97 -3.92 -2.06 -5.47
CA PRO A 97 -4.51 -2.22 -6.78
C PRO A 97 -5.27 -0.95 -7.22
N PRO A 98 -5.34 -0.68 -8.55
CA PRO A 98 -6.07 0.46 -9.10
C PRO A 98 -7.47 0.66 -8.48
N CYS A 99 -7.71 1.86 -7.93
CA CYS A 99 -8.89 2.16 -7.11
C CYS A 99 -9.97 3.00 -7.83
N GLN A 100 -9.79 3.29 -9.12
CA GLN A 100 -10.61 4.24 -9.89
C GLN A 100 -12.09 3.82 -9.90
N ASP A 101 -12.37 2.52 -9.99
CA ASP A 101 -13.71 1.92 -9.94
C ASP A 101 -14.39 2.02 -8.56
N PHE A 102 -13.67 2.45 -7.52
CA PHE A 102 -14.20 2.58 -6.17
C PHE A 102 -14.20 4.04 -5.67
N SER A 103 -13.49 4.95 -6.35
CA SER A 103 -13.36 6.37 -5.97
C SER A 103 -14.68 7.13 -5.97
N SER A 104 -14.97 7.89 -4.90
CA SER A 104 -16.16 8.77 -4.79
C SER A 104 -16.22 9.88 -5.83
N SER A 105 -15.09 10.23 -6.43
CA SER A 105 -15.00 11.25 -7.48
C SER A 105 -15.27 10.71 -8.89
N ARG A 106 -15.50 9.39 -9.06
CA ARG A 106 -15.83 8.81 -10.37
C ARG A 106 -17.23 9.27 -10.79
N ARG A 107 -17.36 9.72 -12.04
CA ARG A 107 -18.62 10.19 -12.64
C ARG A 107 -19.23 9.21 -13.65
N GLY A 108 -18.45 8.25 -14.14
CA GLY A 108 -18.90 7.22 -15.09
C GLY A 108 -19.14 5.84 -14.47
N PRO A 109 -19.66 4.88 -15.24
CA PRO A 109 -19.80 3.49 -14.81
C PRO A 109 -18.43 2.87 -14.45
N PRO A 110 -18.38 1.86 -13.55
CA PRO A 110 -17.15 1.12 -13.29
C PRO A 110 -16.63 0.45 -14.57
N SER A 111 -15.32 0.48 -14.78
CA SER A 111 -14.67 -0.16 -15.93
C SER A 111 -14.54 -1.69 -15.80
N GLY A 112 -14.64 -2.21 -14.58
CA GLY A 112 -14.39 -3.63 -14.26
C GLY A 112 -12.94 -3.89 -13.88
N LEU A 113 -12.00 -3.03 -14.30
CA LEU A 113 -10.58 -3.15 -14.03
C LEU A 113 -10.28 -3.19 -12.52
N GLY A 114 -10.99 -2.42 -11.69
CA GLY A 114 -10.73 -2.41 -10.25
C GLY A 114 -11.00 -3.78 -9.60
N VAL A 115 -12.10 -4.44 -9.97
CA VAL A 115 -12.43 -5.78 -9.47
C VAL A 115 -11.46 -6.81 -10.03
N GLU A 116 -11.13 -6.72 -11.31
CA GLU A 116 -10.13 -7.59 -11.95
C GLU A 116 -8.78 -7.52 -11.21
N MET A 117 -8.27 -6.33 -10.93
CA MET A 117 -6.99 -6.14 -10.26
C MET A 117 -7.02 -6.61 -8.80
N LEU A 118 -8.17 -6.52 -8.11
CA LEU A 118 -8.36 -7.16 -6.80
C LEU A 118 -8.27 -8.69 -6.90
N ARG A 119 -8.83 -9.30 -7.94
CA ARG A 119 -8.72 -10.76 -8.15
C ARG A 119 -7.28 -11.17 -8.43
N HIS A 120 -6.55 -10.42 -9.26
CA HIS A 120 -5.12 -10.69 -9.47
C HIS A 120 -4.28 -10.50 -8.21
N PHE A 121 -4.59 -9.50 -7.37
CA PHE A 121 -3.95 -9.37 -6.06
C PHE A 121 -4.15 -10.64 -5.23
N LEU A 122 -5.40 -11.11 -5.10
CA LEU A 122 -5.71 -12.34 -4.35
C LEU A 122 -5.09 -13.59 -4.96
N ARG A 123 -5.04 -13.70 -6.30
CA ARG A 123 -4.33 -14.77 -7.01
C ARG A 123 -2.87 -14.84 -6.58
N ILE A 124 -2.15 -13.70 -6.60
CA ILE A 124 -0.74 -13.68 -6.22
C ILE A 124 -0.56 -13.97 -4.73
N VAL A 125 -1.46 -13.50 -3.87
CA VAL A 125 -1.43 -13.89 -2.44
C VAL A 125 -1.59 -15.40 -2.31
N ALA A 126 -2.53 -16.01 -3.03
CA ALA A 126 -2.74 -17.47 -3.00
C ALA A 126 -1.52 -18.24 -3.53
N GLU A 127 -0.92 -17.80 -4.65
CA GLU A 127 0.27 -18.43 -5.25
C GLU A 127 1.52 -18.29 -4.37
N CYS A 128 1.72 -17.13 -3.73
CA CYS A 128 2.85 -16.89 -2.83
C CYS A 128 2.69 -17.56 -1.46
N ASP A 129 1.47 -17.85 -1.05
CA ASP A 129 1.10 -18.44 0.23
C ASP A 129 1.77 -17.78 1.47
N PRO A 130 1.67 -16.45 1.66
CA PRO A 130 2.34 -15.78 2.78
C PRO A 130 1.55 -15.96 4.10
N PRO A 131 2.18 -15.88 5.28
CA PRO A 131 1.45 -15.86 6.55
C PRO A 131 0.39 -14.75 6.66
N ALA A 132 0.63 -13.60 6.02
CA ALA A 132 -0.28 -12.46 6.00
C ALA A 132 -0.20 -11.65 4.70
N PHE A 133 -1.19 -10.79 4.46
CA PHE A 133 -1.18 -9.82 3.38
C PHE A 133 -1.80 -8.48 3.79
N VAL A 134 -1.47 -7.40 3.07
CA VAL A 134 -2.09 -6.07 3.24
C VAL A 134 -2.54 -5.52 1.90
N LEU A 135 -3.83 -5.25 1.77
CA LEU A 135 -4.43 -4.58 0.64
C LEU A 135 -4.79 -3.14 1.02
N GLU A 136 -4.19 -2.17 0.34
CA GLU A 136 -4.59 -0.75 0.42
C GLU A 136 -5.56 -0.40 -0.71
N ASN A 137 -6.55 0.44 -0.40
CA ASN A 137 -7.43 1.04 -1.38
C ASN A 137 -8.19 2.27 -0.84
N VAL A 138 -9.19 2.75 -1.60
CA VAL A 138 -10.13 3.78 -1.12
C VAL A 138 -11.28 3.17 -0.28
N PRO A 139 -11.94 3.94 0.61
CA PRO A 139 -12.93 3.42 1.57
C PRO A 139 -14.13 2.66 1.00
N ARG A 140 -14.46 2.82 -0.29
CA ARG A 140 -15.59 2.14 -0.95
C ARG A 140 -15.18 0.83 -1.64
N VAL A 141 -13.92 0.41 -1.53
CA VAL A 141 -13.46 -0.87 -2.07
C VAL A 141 -14.32 -2.03 -1.49
N PRO A 142 -14.65 -3.04 -2.32
CA PRO A 142 -15.22 -4.31 -1.87
C PRO A 142 -14.42 -4.93 -0.71
N ASP A 143 -15.08 -5.73 0.11
CA ASP A 143 -14.35 -6.63 1.01
C ASP A 143 -13.62 -7.68 0.17
N VAL A 144 -12.44 -8.12 0.60
CA VAL A 144 -11.76 -9.28 0.01
C VAL A 144 -11.86 -10.48 0.94
N ARG A 145 -11.94 -11.67 0.35
CA ARG A 145 -11.86 -12.94 1.06
C ARG A 145 -10.97 -13.90 0.31
N LEU A 146 -10.16 -14.62 1.06
CA LEU A 146 -9.29 -15.68 0.58
C LEU A 146 -9.29 -16.77 1.64
N ASP A 147 -9.42 -18.01 1.20
CA ASP A 147 -9.51 -19.15 2.11
C ASP A 147 -8.24 -19.28 2.95
N GLY A 148 -8.43 -19.63 4.22
CA GLY A 148 -7.34 -19.68 5.21
C GLY A 148 -6.97 -18.34 5.85
N TYR A 149 -7.51 -17.20 5.39
CA TYR A 149 -7.22 -15.89 5.99
C TYR A 149 -8.43 -15.29 6.71
N GLN A 150 -8.21 -14.77 7.91
CA GLN A 150 -9.15 -13.84 8.54
C GLN A 150 -8.77 -12.42 8.14
N VAL A 151 -9.73 -11.68 7.58
CA VAL A 151 -9.47 -10.33 7.04
C VAL A 151 -10.03 -9.25 7.98
N GLN A 152 -9.11 -8.48 8.56
CA GLN A 152 -9.41 -7.27 9.32
C GLN A 152 -9.58 -6.07 8.37
N ARG A 153 -10.60 -5.26 8.66
CA ARG A 153 -10.93 -4.04 7.91
C ARG A 153 -10.72 -2.77 8.74
N PHE A 154 -9.82 -1.87 8.34
CA PHE A 154 -9.64 -0.59 9.02
C PHE A 154 -9.33 0.58 8.06
N ASP A 155 -9.57 1.80 8.53
CA ASP A 155 -9.31 3.04 7.79
C ASP A 155 -8.20 3.83 8.47
N LEU A 156 -7.35 4.52 7.71
CA LEU A 156 -6.41 5.52 8.23
C LEU A 156 -6.67 6.86 7.52
N TRP A 157 -6.88 7.89 8.32
CA TRP A 157 -6.84 9.27 7.84
C TRP A 157 -5.41 9.79 7.87
N ASP A 158 -5.03 10.58 6.87
CA ASP A 158 -3.71 11.20 6.77
C ASP A 158 -3.37 11.99 8.05
N ALA A 159 -4.36 12.70 8.61
CA ALA A 159 -4.22 13.41 9.88
C ALA A 159 -3.94 12.50 11.09
N GLU A 160 -4.42 11.25 11.10
CA GLU A 160 -4.06 10.29 12.17
C GLU A 160 -2.61 9.81 12.05
N CYS A 161 -1.95 10.13 10.94
CA CYS A 161 -0.58 9.73 10.62
C CYS A 161 0.38 10.95 10.53
N GLY A 162 -0.01 12.09 11.11
CA GLY A 162 0.77 13.34 11.10
C GLY A 162 0.66 14.17 9.82
N GLY A 163 -0.17 13.74 8.87
CA GLY A 163 -0.46 14.45 7.63
C GLY A 163 -1.45 15.60 7.78
N ARG A 164 -1.70 16.31 6.68
CA ARG A 164 -2.53 17.53 6.63
C ARG A 164 -3.63 17.48 5.56
N GLN A 165 -3.75 16.36 4.85
CA GLN A 165 -4.74 16.16 3.80
C GLN A 165 -6.02 15.56 4.39
N LEU A 166 -7.18 15.88 3.81
CA LEU A 166 -8.38 15.06 4.00
C LEU A 166 -8.34 13.84 3.09
N ARG A 167 -7.38 12.97 3.35
CA ARG A 167 -7.18 11.73 2.62
C ARG A 167 -7.40 10.56 3.58
N CYS A 168 -8.42 9.76 3.28
CA CYS A 168 -8.70 8.52 3.99
C CYS A 168 -8.36 7.35 3.07
N ARG A 169 -7.53 6.44 3.55
CA ARG A 169 -7.27 5.16 2.91
C ARG A 169 -7.78 4.01 3.73
N HIS A 170 -8.04 2.95 3.01
CA HIS A 170 -8.68 1.75 3.47
C HIS A 170 -7.69 0.61 3.40
N PHE A 171 -7.59 -0.15 4.49
CA PHE A 171 -6.69 -1.28 4.60
C PHE A 171 -7.49 -2.53 4.94
N GLN A 172 -7.20 -3.60 4.20
CA GLN A 172 -7.65 -4.95 4.51
C GLN A 172 -6.40 -5.81 4.81
N TYR A 173 -6.27 -6.23 6.05
CA TYR A 173 -5.17 -7.06 6.54
C TYR A 173 -5.67 -8.48 6.70
N GLY A 174 -5.14 -9.41 5.91
CA GLY A 174 -5.43 -10.84 6.04
C GLY A 174 -4.31 -11.54 6.80
N ASP A 175 -4.66 -12.38 7.78
CA ASP A 175 -3.69 -13.19 8.52
C ASP A 175 -4.24 -14.61 8.75
N ARG A 176 -3.40 -15.62 8.58
CA ARG A 176 -3.78 -17.03 8.72
C ARG A 176 -4.08 -17.46 10.16
N ARG A 177 -3.50 -16.76 11.14
CA ARG A 177 -3.65 -17.04 12.58
C ARG A 177 -4.80 -16.25 13.20
N GLY A 178 -5.45 -15.38 12.43
CA GLY A 178 -6.50 -14.48 12.95
C GLY A 178 -5.98 -13.27 13.71
N TRP A 179 -4.70 -12.91 13.52
CA TRP A 179 -4.13 -11.72 14.16
C TRP A 179 -4.72 -10.43 13.59
N ILE A 180 -4.65 -9.37 14.40
CA ILE A 180 -5.12 -8.04 13.99
C ILE A 180 -4.03 -6.98 14.15
N CYS A 181 -4.05 -6.01 13.25
CA CYS A 181 -3.30 -4.78 13.31
C CYS A 181 -3.95 -3.77 14.27
N ARG A 182 -3.10 -3.06 15.02
CA ARG A 182 -3.51 -1.95 15.91
C ARG A 182 -2.73 -0.68 15.57
N PRO A 183 -3.13 0.05 14.51
CA PRO A 183 -2.39 1.23 14.09
C PRO A 183 -2.31 2.29 15.19
N LYS A 184 -1.09 2.75 15.48
CA LYS A 184 -0.82 3.83 16.43
C LYS A 184 -1.24 5.17 15.81
N ARG A 185 -2.48 5.57 16.09
CA ARG A 185 -3.09 6.79 15.55
C ARG A 185 -2.73 7.99 16.40
N GLN A 186 -2.34 9.09 15.76
CA GLN A 186 -2.24 10.38 16.43
C GLN A 186 -3.64 10.93 16.79
N PRO A 187 -3.81 11.56 17.96
CA PRO A 187 -5.06 12.20 18.31
C PRO A 187 -5.42 13.33 17.33
N VAL A 188 -6.61 13.29 16.78
CA VAL A 188 -7.14 14.32 15.87
C VAL A 188 -8.33 15.06 16.50
N THR A 189 -8.46 16.34 16.17
CA THR A 189 -9.63 17.17 16.47
C THR A 189 -10.84 16.73 15.64
N PRO A 190 -12.06 17.15 16.01
CA PRO A 190 -13.26 16.89 15.21
C PRO A 190 -13.18 17.44 13.78
N ARG A 191 -12.33 18.44 13.53
CA ARG A 191 -12.09 19.01 12.19
C ARG A 191 -11.08 18.21 11.36
N GLY A 192 -10.57 17.09 11.89
CA GLY A 192 -9.61 16.23 11.18
C GLY A 192 -8.20 16.79 11.16
N THR A 193 -7.83 17.66 12.11
CA THR A 193 -6.44 18.13 12.30
C THR A 193 -5.82 17.44 13.50
N VAL A 194 -4.51 17.21 13.53
CA VAL A 194 -3.83 16.70 14.75
C VAL A 194 -4.07 17.67 15.91
N ARG A 195 -4.42 17.15 17.09
CA ARG A 195 -4.67 17.97 18.28
C ARG A 195 -3.39 18.71 18.66
N GLY A 196 -3.44 20.05 18.65
CA GLY A 196 -2.27 20.92 18.89
C GLY A 196 -1.56 21.41 17.62
N ALA A 197 -1.94 20.94 16.43
CA ALA A 197 -1.40 21.47 15.17
C ALA A 197 -2.12 22.76 14.75
N VAL A 198 -1.40 23.89 14.76
CA VAL A 198 -1.90 25.22 14.34
C VAL A 198 -1.97 25.37 12.80
N THR A 199 -1.66 24.31 12.04
CA THR A 199 -1.45 24.43 10.60
C THR A 199 -2.71 24.19 9.77
N ARG A 200 -2.90 25.02 8.73
CA ARG A 200 -4.03 24.94 7.79
C ARG A 200 -4.06 23.60 7.05
N GLN A 201 -5.24 23.00 6.89
CA GLN A 201 -5.44 21.82 6.06
C GLN A 201 -5.02 22.09 4.60
N VAL A 202 -4.43 21.09 3.93
CA VAL A 202 -4.02 21.21 2.52
C VAL A 202 -4.93 20.38 1.61
N ALA A 203 -5.00 20.74 0.33
CA ALA A 203 -5.72 19.94 -0.66
C ALA A 203 -5.14 18.51 -0.75
N VAL A 204 -5.91 17.57 -1.30
CA VAL A 204 -5.43 16.20 -1.51
C VAL A 204 -4.55 16.13 -2.76
N ALA A 205 -3.43 15.42 -2.68
CA ALA A 205 -2.60 15.04 -3.82
C ALA A 205 -3.37 14.04 -4.70
N MET A 206 -4.09 14.54 -5.71
CA MET A 206 -4.92 13.75 -6.60
C MET A 206 -4.18 13.41 -7.90
N ALA A 207 -4.36 12.19 -8.40
CA ALA A 207 -3.79 11.75 -9.67
C ALA A 207 -4.53 12.33 -10.89
N SER A 208 -5.85 12.53 -10.78
CA SER A 208 -6.72 12.94 -11.89
C SER A 208 -6.75 14.44 -12.17
N GLN A 209 -6.22 15.26 -11.27
CA GLN A 209 -6.29 16.72 -11.35
C GLN A 209 -4.91 17.33 -11.17
N PRO A 210 -3.98 17.09 -12.10
CA PRO A 210 -2.73 17.81 -12.08
C PRO A 210 -3.05 19.30 -12.23
N TRP A 211 -2.43 20.15 -11.41
CA TRP A 211 -2.53 21.62 -11.47
C TRP A 211 -3.84 22.28 -11.00
N GLN A 212 -4.89 21.53 -10.63
CA GLN A 212 -6.08 22.16 -10.04
C GLN A 212 -5.76 22.75 -8.65
N ASN A 213 -6.40 23.87 -8.32
CA ASN A 213 -6.21 24.65 -7.09
C ASN A 213 -4.79 25.24 -6.91
N GLY A 214 -4.03 25.45 -8.00
CA GLY A 214 -2.72 26.11 -7.94
C GLY A 214 -1.62 25.30 -7.26
N ARG A 215 -1.81 23.99 -7.05
CA ARG A 215 -0.81 23.11 -6.41
C ARG A 215 0.45 23.00 -7.27
N SER A 216 1.60 23.32 -6.68
CA SER A 216 2.90 23.05 -7.31
C SER A 216 3.25 21.55 -7.23
N PHE A 217 4.08 21.06 -8.16
CA PHE A 217 4.60 19.69 -8.09
C PHE A 217 5.38 19.45 -6.79
N ARG A 218 6.07 20.46 -6.28
CA ARG A 218 6.78 20.43 -4.99
C ARG A 218 5.83 20.11 -3.85
N ASP A 219 4.67 20.76 -3.81
CA ASP A 219 3.66 20.56 -2.77
C ASP A 219 2.93 19.22 -2.95
N HIS A 220 2.78 18.75 -4.19
CA HIS A 220 2.27 17.41 -4.50
C HIS A 220 3.16 16.31 -3.91
N CYS A 221 4.47 16.41 -4.11
CA CYS A 221 5.45 15.49 -3.49
C CYS A 221 5.39 15.56 -1.96
N ARG A 222 5.47 16.77 -1.39
CA ARG A 222 5.47 16.97 0.07
C ARG A 222 4.23 16.41 0.74
N ALA A 223 3.06 16.56 0.11
CA ALA A 223 1.81 16.02 0.64
C ALA A 223 1.82 14.49 0.73
N GLN A 224 2.58 13.80 -0.11
CA GLN A 224 2.73 12.33 -0.06
C GLN A 224 3.94 11.87 0.78
N GLY A 225 4.65 12.80 1.44
CA GLY A 225 5.84 12.48 2.23
C GLY A 225 7.14 12.40 1.42
N LEU A 226 7.13 12.83 0.16
CA LEU A 226 8.31 12.91 -0.69
C LEU A 226 9.02 14.28 -0.56
N PRO A 227 10.34 14.36 -0.79
CA PRO A 227 11.02 15.64 -0.84
C PRO A 227 10.45 16.50 -1.98
N GLY A 228 10.35 17.81 -1.77
CA GLY A 228 9.84 18.73 -2.80
C GLY A 228 10.70 18.77 -4.07
N SER A 229 11.97 18.36 -3.95
CA SER A 229 12.93 18.18 -5.04
C SER A 229 12.87 16.80 -5.69
N PHE A 230 11.97 15.89 -5.27
CA PHE A 230 11.89 14.53 -5.81
C PHE A 230 11.84 14.52 -7.34
N ARG A 231 12.64 13.65 -7.95
CA ARG A 231 12.71 13.41 -9.39
C ARG A 231 12.82 11.90 -9.61
N ALA A 232 12.20 11.44 -10.69
CA ALA A 232 12.43 10.11 -11.23
C ALA A 232 12.96 10.29 -12.66
N PRO A 233 14.29 10.31 -12.86
CA PRO A 233 14.88 10.38 -14.19
C PRO A 233 14.29 9.25 -15.06
N GLY A 234 13.83 9.60 -16.27
CA GLY A 234 13.17 8.66 -17.17
C GLY A 234 11.64 8.72 -17.19
N LEU A 235 10.99 9.35 -16.20
CA LEU A 235 9.53 9.57 -16.23
C LEU A 235 9.17 11.02 -16.58
N ARG A 236 8.22 11.17 -17.50
CA ARG A 236 7.60 12.48 -17.79
C ARG A 236 6.95 13.02 -16.52
N LYS A 237 7.07 14.33 -16.27
CA LYS A 237 6.50 15.00 -15.07
C LYS A 237 5.02 14.70 -14.84
N ARG A 238 4.22 14.59 -15.91
CA ARG A 238 2.79 14.22 -15.84
C ARG A 238 2.57 12.78 -15.36
N ALA A 239 3.37 11.83 -15.84
CA ALA A 239 3.29 10.44 -15.40
C ALA A 239 3.69 10.32 -13.92
N LEU A 240 4.76 11.04 -13.53
CA LEU A 240 5.21 11.10 -12.15
C LEU A 240 4.16 11.74 -11.22
N TRP A 241 3.52 12.83 -11.64
CA TRP A 241 2.40 13.43 -10.91
C TRP A 241 1.29 12.40 -10.65
N TRP A 242 0.88 11.69 -11.70
CA TRP A 242 -0.18 10.71 -11.63
C TRP A 242 0.18 9.56 -10.68
N ALA A 243 1.38 9.01 -10.79
CA ALA A 243 1.87 7.94 -9.93
C ALA A 243 1.94 8.37 -8.45
N ILE A 244 2.49 9.57 -8.19
CA ILE A 244 2.54 10.14 -6.83
C ILE A 244 1.12 10.35 -6.29
N GLY A 245 0.17 10.83 -7.09
CA GLY A 245 -1.21 11.09 -6.63
C GLY A 245 -1.99 9.82 -6.24
N ASN A 246 -1.65 8.68 -6.84
CA ASN A 246 -2.26 7.38 -6.51
C ASN A 246 -1.61 6.71 -5.30
N ALA A 247 -0.34 7.02 -5.01
CA ALA A 247 0.41 6.38 -3.92
C ALA A 247 -0.23 6.56 -2.53
N VAL A 248 0.11 5.64 -1.64
CA VAL A 248 -0.12 5.77 -0.19
C VAL A 248 0.81 6.86 0.34
N PRO A 249 0.33 7.87 1.09
CA PRO A 249 1.23 8.82 1.74
C PRO A 249 2.23 8.09 2.64
N LEU A 250 3.51 8.46 2.59
CA LEU A 250 4.57 7.73 3.30
C LEU A 250 4.30 7.60 4.81
N GLY A 251 3.86 8.69 5.47
CA GLY A 251 3.53 8.66 6.90
C GLY A 251 2.40 7.68 7.24
N MET A 252 1.41 7.57 6.36
CA MET A 252 0.33 6.59 6.50
C MET A 252 0.83 5.16 6.26
N GLY A 253 1.71 4.98 5.27
CA GLY A 253 2.40 3.73 5.02
C GLY A 253 3.19 3.26 6.23
N LEU A 254 3.92 4.16 6.89
CA LEU A 254 4.71 3.85 8.09
C LEU A 254 3.84 3.38 9.26
N VAL A 255 2.75 4.11 9.54
CA VAL A 255 1.78 3.72 10.58
C VAL A 255 1.15 2.35 10.27
N ALA A 256 0.87 2.05 8.99
CA ALA A 256 0.37 0.75 8.58
C ALA A 256 1.44 -0.35 8.71
N ALA A 257 2.68 -0.10 8.27
CA ALA A 257 3.78 -1.03 8.35
C ALA A 257 4.10 -1.42 9.80
N GLU A 258 4.23 -0.44 10.70
CA GLU A 258 4.41 -0.69 12.13
C GLU A 258 3.28 -1.55 12.71
N ALA A 259 2.03 -1.26 12.35
CA ALA A 259 0.87 -2.00 12.84
C ALA A 259 0.83 -3.45 12.37
N VAL A 260 1.29 -3.70 11.13
CA VAL A 260 1.35 -5.03 10.51
C VAL A 260 2.48 -5.84 11.11
N LEU A 261 3.65 -5.24 11.30
CA LEU A 261 4.80 -5.90 11.93
C LEU A 261 4.55 -6.21 13.42
N ALA A 262 3.73 -5.39 14.09
CA ALA A 262 3.29 -5.61 15.46
C ALA A 262 1.91 -6.27 15.58
N ALA A 263 1.38 -6.86 14.51
CA ALA A 263 0.10 -7.56 14.56
C ALA A 263 0.17 -8.71 15.57
N GLY A 264 -0.95 -9.00 16.22
CA GLY A 264 -1.02 -10.01 17.28
C GLY A 264 -2.44 -10.52 17.51
N PRO A 265 -2.62 -11.52 18.39
CA PRO A 265 -3.93 -12.08 18.69
C PRO A 265 -4.89 -11.00 19.17
N ARG A 266 -6.18 -11.18 18.89
CA ARG A 266 -7.23 -10.25 19.31
C ARG A 266 -7.48 -10.35 20.80
N ASP A 267 -7.59 -9.20 21.46
CA ASP A 267 -8.05 -9.06 22.84
C ASP A 267 -9.50 -8.58 22.80
N HIS A 268 -10.44 -9.47 23.13
CA HIS A 268 -11.87 -9.14 23.10
C HIS A 268 -12.31 -8.14 24.18
N ALA A 269 -11.51 -7.96 25.24
CA ALA A 269 -11.78 -7.00 26.30
C ALA A 269 -11.25 -5.59 25.95
N ALA A 270 -10.11 -5.52 25.25
CA ALA A 270 -9.46 -4.26 24.93
C ALA A 270 -9.68 -3.76 23.49
N ASP A 271 -10.00 -4.64 22.53
CA ASP A 271 -10.15 -4.24 21.13
C ASP A 271 -11.58 -3.88 20.74
N CYS A 272 -11.70 -2.79 19.98
CA CYS A 272 -12.97 -2.35 19.43
C CYS A 272 -13.64 -3.46 18.62
N LEU A 273 -14.89 -3.78 18.98
CA LEU A 273 -15.68 -4.87 18.40
C LEU A 273 -15.73 -4.83 16.87
N CYS A 274 -15.75 -3.63 16.27
CA CYS A 274 -15.80 -3.47 14.82
C CYS A 274 -14.52 -3.81 14.05
N GLY A 275 -13.44 -4.21 14.74
CA GLY A 275 -12.19 -4.64 14.12
C GLY A 275 -11.32 -3.50 13.58
N CYS A 276 -11.59 -2.24 13.92
CA CYS A 276 -10.84 -1.09 13.38
C CYS A 276 -9.41 -0.92 13.95
N GLY A 277 -8.99 -1.80 14.85
CA GLY A 277 -7.67 -1.77 15.50
C GLY A 277 -7.51 -0.69 16.58
N ARG A 278 -8.61 -0.06 17.04
CA ARG A 278 -8.59 0.86 18.18
C ARG A 278 -8.89 0.12 19.47
N LEU A 279 -8.28 0.57 20.56
CA LEU A 279 -8.60 0.11 21.90
C LEU A 279 -9.90 0.73 22.42
N VAL A 280 -10.54 0.05 23.37
CA VAL A 280 -11.73 0.50 24.08
C VAL A 280 -11.47 0.54 25.58
N SER A 281 -12.23 1.36 26.29
CA SER A 281 -12.23 1.33 27.75
C SER A 281 -13.01 0.11 28.25
N PRO A 282 -12.82 -0.33 29.51
CA PRO A 282 -13.52 -1.50 30.06
C PRO A 282 -15.06 -1.41 30.05
N ARG A 283 -15.63 -0.20 29.93
CA ARG A 283 -17.08 0.05 29.88
C ARG A 283 -17.63 0.17 28.46
N ALA A 284 -16.79 0.06 27.44
CA ALA A 284 -17.15 0.28 26.05
C ALA A 284 -16.76 -0.92 25.18
N VAL A 285 -17.65 -1.31 24.26
CA VAL A 285 -17.36 -2.36 23.26
C VAL A 285 -16.93 -1.78 21.91
N THR A 286 -17.01 -0.46 21.73
CA THR A 286 -16.66 0.22 20.48
C THR A 286 -15.93 1.53 20.77
N ALA A 287 -14.89 1.84 20.00
CA ALA A 287 -13.99 2.97 20.28
C ALA A 287 -14.59 4.35 19.95
N THR A 288 -15.42 4.44 18.91
CA THR A 288 -15.98 5.73 18.46
C THR A 288 -17.44 5.62 18.06
N ALA A 289 -18.13 6.78 17.92
CA ALA A 289 -19.49 6.82 17.39
C ALA A 289 -19.59 6.21 15.98
N ALA A 290 -18.59 6.43 15.13
CA ALA A 290 -18.50 5.79 13.82
C ALA A 290 -18.37 4.25 13.93
N CYS A 291 -17.65 3.75 14.93
CA CYS A 291 -17.56 2.32 15.21
C CYS A 291 -18.91 1.74 15.65
N ARG A 292 -19.64 2.43 16.53
CA ARG A 292 -21.02 2.04 16.91
C ARG A 292 -21.94 1.96 15.70
N LYS A 293 -21.93 2.99 14.84
CA LYS A 293 -22.76 3.02 13.63
C LYS A 293 -22.40 1.90 12.65
N ARG A 294 -21.11 1.55 12.55
CA ARG A 294 -20.65 0.40 11.75
C ARG A 294 -21.25 -0.91 12.26
N MET A 295 -21.21 -1.14 13.58
CA MET A 295 -21.79 -2.35 14.19
C MET A 295 -23.31 -2.39 14.05
N GLU A 296 -23.98 -1.25 14.21
CA GLU A 296 -25.43 -1.14 13.99
C GLU A 296 -25.81 -1.55 12.57
N ARG A 297 -25.09 -1.07 11.54
CA ARG A 297 -25.32 -1.44 10.14
C ARG A 297 -25.10 -2.93 9.89
N LEU A 298 -24.07 -3.52 10.50
CA LEU A 298 -23.80 -4.95 10.38
C LEU A 298 -24.94 -5.80 10.97
N ARG A 299 -25.48 -5.41 12.13
CA ARG A 299 -26.63 -6.11 12.76
C ARG A 299 -27.91 -6.01 11.93
N ARG A 300 -28.14 -4.87 11.26
CA ARG A 300 -29.32 -4.65 10.40
C ARG A 300 -29.24 -5.39 9.06
N GLY A 301 -28.04 -5.80 8.62
CA GLY A 301 -27.78 -6.35 7.27
C GLY A 301 -27.94 -7.87 7.13
N GLY A 302 -28.99 -8.46 7.70
CA GLY A 302 -29.33 -9.87 7.47
C GLY A 302 -29.80 -10.13 6.02
N ALA A 303 -29.39 -11.26 5.46
CA ALA A 303 -29.54 -11.76 4.08
C ALA A 303 -28.59 -11.18 2.99
N PRO A 304 -28.09 -12.00 2.05
CA PRO A 304 -27.46 -11.51 0.83
C PRO A 304 -28.46 -10.69 -0.01
N GLY A 305 -28.08 -9.49 -0.45
CA GLY A 305 -28.91 -8.62 -1.30
C GLY A 305 -29.48 -7.36 -0.62
N THR A 306 -29.33 -7.21 0.69
CA THR A 306 -29.85 -6.04 1.43
C THR A 306 -29.00 -4.79 1.16
N PRO A 307 -29.60 -3.60 0.94
CA PRO A 307 -28.87 -2.34 0.76
C PRO A 307 -27.93 -2.08 1.95
N GLY A 308 -26.62 -2.11 1.70
CA GLY A 308 -25.60 -1.86 2.72
C GLY A 308 -24.59 -3.00 2.95
N ARG A 309 -24.82 -4.21 2.40
CA ARG A 309 -23.79 -5.26 2.37
C ARG A 309 -22.81 -4.94 1.24
N ARG A 310 -21.53 -4.76 1.59
CA ARG A 310 -20.50 -4.45 0.59
C ARG A 310 -20.27 -5.67 -0.30
N PRO A 311 -20.05 -5.48 -1.61
CA PRO A 311 -19.64 -6.58 -2.47
C PRO A 311 -18.36 -7.21 -1.91
N VAL A 312 -18.22 -8.51 -2.15
CA VAL A 312 -17.05 -9.30 -1.73
C VAL A 312 -16.36 -9.81 -2.98
N VAL A 313 -15.05 -9.61 -3.07
CA VAL A 313 -14.20 -10.23 -4.09
C VAL A 313 -13.50 -11.43 -3.47
N THR A 314 -13.63 -12.58 -4.13
CA THR A 314 -12.99 -13.84 -3.73
C THR A 314 -12.01 -14.30 -4.81
N TRP A 315 -11.06 -15.13 -4.42
CA TRP A 315 -10.28 -15.97 -5.31
C TRP A 315 -10.52 -17.43 -4.90
N PRO A 316 -10.83 -18.33 -5.85
CA PRO A 316 -11.07 -19.75 -5.56
C PRO A 316 -9.81 -20.46 -5.09
#